data_AF-A0A7S1AA85-F1
#
_entry.id   AF-A0A7S1AA85-F1
#
_cell.length_a   1.000
_cell.length_b   1.000
_cell.length_c   1.000
_cell.angle_alpha   90.00
_cell.angle_beta   90.00
_cell.angle_gamma   90.00
#
_symmetry.space_group_name_H-M   'P 1'
#
loop_
_entity.id
_entity.type
_entity.pdbx_description
1 polymer ?
#
loop_
_entity_poly.entity_id
_entity_poly.type
_entity_poly.pdbx_seq_one_letter_code
_entity_poly.pdbx_strand_id
1 'polypeptide(L)'
;RKDQLSSLCKVGGIPSFAVFDTDGTLITSDGRAAVTGDPTGDEFPWYPKPVGNLKGGPGDINEVTTVLAFCETSDVAVQKAILEAMTPIAEKFIAEAKAQGEDSPRMAFLIVTESQGLAPRLRGMMSMTALAPAEHVDPKLMIVDIPDDGAYYEGMEGTVTTATVQKFVDDYLAKTLERKQLS
;
A
#
# COMPACT_ATOMS: atom_id res chain seq x y z
N ARG A 1 23.61 -18.83 10.44
CA ARG A 1 22.61 -18.74 11.53
C ARG A 1 21.80 -17.44 11.46
N LYS A 2 22.42 -16.25 11.60
CA LYS A 2 21.71 -14.97 11.42
C LYS A 2 21.10 -14.83 10.02
N ASP A 3 21.92 -14.98 8.97
CA ASP A 3 21.45 -14.75 7.59
C ASP A 3 20.38 -15.74 7.16
N GLN A 4 20.48 -16.98 7.63
CA GLN A 4 19.45 -18.02 7.43
C GLN A 4 18.13 -17.64 8.10
N LEU A 5 18.17 -17.15 9.34
CA LEU A 5 16.98 -16.71 10.05
C LEU A 5 16.39 -15.44 9.42
N SER A 6 17.23 -14.49 9.01
CA SER A 6 16.80 -13.28 8.29
C SER A 6 16.09 -13.61 6.98
N SER A 7 16.64 -14.55 6.21
CA SER A 7 16.02 -15.04 4.98
C SER A 7 14.70 -15.75 5.25
N LEU A 8 14.64 -16.64 6.24
CA LEU A 8 13.40 -17.34 6.62
C LEU A 8 12.30 -16.38 7.11
N CYS A 9 12.67 -15.32 7.84
CA CYS A 9 11.75 -14.32 8.35
C CYS A 9 11.44 -13.22 7.33
N LYS A 10 12.03 -13.25 6.13
CA LYS A 10 11.93 -12.20 5.11
C LYS A 10 12.25 -10.80 5.65
N VAL A 11 13.29 -10.68 6.49
CA VAL A 11 13.72 -9.40 7.09
C VAL A 11 15.08 -8.97 6.55
N GLY A 12 15.14 -7.76 5.98
CA GLY A 12 16.37 -7.21 5.37
C GLY A 12 17.07 -6.09 6.18
N GLY A 13 16.37 -5.45 7.12
CA GLY A 13 16.86 -4.26 7.81
C GLY A 13 16.76 -4.34 9.33
N ILE A 14 17.65 -3.65 10.05
CA ILE A 14 17.60 -3.51 11.51
C ILE A 14 16.97 -2.18 11.92
N PRO A 15 16.16 -2.15 13.00
CA PRO A 15 15.64 -3.30 13.75
C PRO A 15 14.54 -4.06 12.96
N SER A 16 14.45 -5.37 13.13
CA SER A 16 13.41 -6.23 12.53
C SER A 16 12.51 -6.83 13.61
N PHE A 17 11.21 -6.95 13.32
CA PHE A 17 10.24 -7.63 14.19
C PHE A 17 9.29 -8.47 13.32
N ALA A 18 9.33 -9.78 13.50
CA ALA A 18 8.48 -10.72 12.77
C ALA A 18 7.55 -11.46 13.75
N VAL A 19 6.32 -11.73 13.33
CA VAL A 19 5.30 -12.45 14.10
C VAL A 19 4.97 -13.74 13.38
N PHE A 20 4.91 -14.85 14.14
CA PHE A 20 4.57 -16.17 13.64
C PHE A 20 3.30 -16.66 14.33
N ASP A 21 2.48 -17.42 13.62
CA ASP A 21 1.36 -18.14 14.19
C ASP A 21 1.86 -19.35 15.00
N THR A 22 0.97 -19.94 15.77
CA THR A 22 1.20 -21.11 16.62
C THR A 22 1.71 -22.34 15.85
N ASP A 23 1.47 -22.43 14.55
CA ASP A 23 1.95 -23.50 13.67
C ASP A 23 3.33 -23.20 13.03
N GLY A 24 3.92 -22.05 13.32
CA GLY A 24 5.19 -21.60 12.77
C GLY A 24 5.08 -20.88 11.41
N THR A 25 3.86 -20.64 10.92
CA THR A 25 3.62 -19.82 9.73
C THR A 25 3.93 -18.35 10.02
N LEU A 26 4.69 -17.68 9.14
CA LEU A 26 4.96 -16.25 9.25
C LEU A 26 3.67 -15.45 9.03
N ILE A 27 3.22 -14.69 10.04
CA ILE A 27 2.06 -13.79 9.95
C ILE A 27 2.49 -12.48 9.29
N THR A 28 3.55 -11.86 9.80
CA THR A 28 4.11 -10.62 9.23
C THR A 28 5.60 -10.51 9.50
N SER A 29 6.37 -10.08 8.51
CA SER A 29 7.78 -9.68 8.65
C SER A 29 7.94 -8.18 8.95
N ASP A 30 6.85 -7.40 8.85
CA ASP A 30 6.82 -5.95 9.05
C ASP A 30 6.17 -5.57 10.40
N GLY A 31 6.48 -6.34 11.45
CA GLY A 31 5.94 -6.12 12.79
C GLY A 31 6.29 -4.73 13.35
N ARG A 32 7.37 -4.10 12.88
CA ARG A 32 7.72 -2.73 13.29
C ARG A 32 6.68 -1.73 12.78
N ALA A 33 6.29 -1.83 11.51
CA ALA A 33 5.23 -1.03 10.94
C ALA A 33 3.90 -1.29 11.66
N ALA A 34 3.60 -2.56 11.93
CA ALA A 34 2.38 -2.98 12.61
C ALA A 34 2.23 -2.33 13.99
N VAL A 35 3.26 -2.42 14.85
CA VAL A 35 3.25 -1.78 16.18
C VAL A 35 3.16 -0.25 16.09
N THR A 36 3.76 0.35 15.07
CA THR A 36 3.68 1.81 14.86
C THR A 36 2.27 2.23 14.46
N GLY A 37 1.59 1.42 13.65
CA GLY A 37 0.22 1.65 13.20
C GLY A 37 -0.85 1.31 14.25
N ASP A 38 -0.56 0.37 15.15
CA ASP A 38 -1.46 -0.12 16.20
C ASP A 38 -0.71 -0.17 17.56
N PRO A 39 -0.48 1.00 18.20
CA PRO A 39 0.31 1.09 19.43
C PRO A 39 -0.38 0.45 20.65
N THR A 40 -1.71 0.24 20.59
CA THR A 40 -2.49 -0.45 21.63
C THR A 40 -2.51 -1.96 21.42
N GLY A 41 -2.21 -2.45 20.22
CA GLY A 41 -2.19 -3.86 19.89
C GLY A 41 -3.59 -4.45 19.67
N ASP A 42 -4.58 -3.62 19.32
CA ASP A 42 -5.97 -4.04 19.15
C ASP A 42 -6.14 -4.99 17.96
N GLU A 43 -5.20 -4.98 17.01
CA GLU A 43 -5.21 -5.82 15.81
C GLU A 43 -4.15 -6.93 15.85
N PHE A 44 -3.45 -7.11 16.98
CA PHE A 44 -2.52 -8.23 17.17
C PHE A 44 -3.22 -9.58 16.92
N PRO A 45 -2.64 -10.52 16.15
CA PRO A 45 -1.23 -10.62 15.73
C PRO A 45 -0.85 -9.90 14.42
N TRP A 46 -1.65 -8.93 13.96
CA TRP A 46 -1.42 -8.11 12.75
C TRP A 46 -1.30 -8.94 11.47
N TYR A 47 -2.33 -9.74 11.20
CA TYR A 47 -2.45 -10.41 9.91
C TYR A 47 -2.40 -9.39 8.76
N PRO A 48 -1.79 -9.75 7.61
CA PRO A 48 -1.72 -8.87 6.45
C PRO A 48 -3.12 -8.38 6.06
N LYS A 49 -3.26 -7.06 5.96
CA LYS A 49 -4.51 -6.44 5.53
C LYS A 49 -4.55 -6.35 4.01
N PRO A 50 -5.72 -6.47 3.38
CA PRO A 50 -5.85 -6.26 1.94
C PRO A 50 -5.37 -4.87 1.50
N VAL A 51 -5.66 -3.85 2.30
CA VAL A 51 -5.21 -2.47 2.06
C VAL A 51 -4.36 -2.02 3.24
N GLY A 52 -3.08 -1.77 2.99
CA GLY A 52 -2.18 -1.20 3.99
C GLY A 52 -2.36 0.31 4.12
N ASN A 53 -1.82 0.90 5.17
CA ASN A 53 -1.79 2.37 5.35
C ASN A 53 -0.33 2.83 5.39
N LEU A 54 0.02 3.81 4.56
CA LEU A 54 1.39 4.33 4.47
C LEU A 54 1.95 4.80 5.82
N LYS A 55 1.06 5.23 6.74
CA LYS A 55 1.44 5.57 8.12
C LYS A 55 2.16 4.44 8.84
N GLY A 56 1.74 3.19 8.61
CA GLY A 56 2.40 2.01 9.17
C GLY A 56 3.76 1.78 8.52
N GLY A 57 3.85 1.97 7.20
CA GLY A 57 5.08 1.80 6.45
C GLY A 57 4.82 1.74 4.96
N PRO A 58 5.88 1.65 4.14
CA PRO A 58 5.75 1.57 2.68
C PRO A 58 5.23 0.22 2.18
N GLY A 59 5.13 -0.81 3.04
CA GLY A 59 4.87 -2.18 2.62
C GLY A 59 5.84 -2.62 1.53
N ASP A 60 5.31 -3.37 0.56
CA ASP A 60 6.10 -3.94 -0.54
C ASP A 60 6.13 -3.04 -1.79
N ILE A 61 5.93 -1.72 -1.64
CA ILE A 61 5.83 -0.78 -2.78
C ILE A 61 7.03 -0.82 -3.74
N ASN A 62 8.21 -1.21 -3.25
CA ASN A 62 9.42 -1.32 -4.07
C ASN A 62 9.45 -2.62 -4.92
N GLU A 63 8.69 -3.63 -4.54
CA GLU A 63 8.72 -4.98 -5.10
C GLU A 63 7.43 -5.33 -5.85
N VAL A 64 6.32 -4.66 -5.50
CA VAL A 64 4.99 -4.93 -6.02
C VAL A 64 4.36 -3.65 -6.58
N THR A 65 3.81 -3.73 -7.79
CA THR A 65 3.00 -2.65 -8.37
C THR A 65 1.87 -2.28 -7.40
N THR A 66 1.81 -1.03 -6.97
CA THR A 66 0.96 -0.62 -5.85
C THR A 66 -0.02 0.48 -6.25
N VAL A 67 -1.31 0.23 -5.98
CA VAL A 67 -2.37 1.24 -6.07
C VAL A 67 -2.36 2.07 -4.78
N LEU A 68 -2.24 3.38 -4.91
CA LEU A 68 -2.25 4.35 -3.82
C LEU A 68 -3.51 5.21 -3.88
N ALA A 69 -4.18 5.39 -2.74
CA ALA A 69 -5.21 6.41 -2.57
C ALA A 69 -4.72 7.50 -1.61
N PHE A 70 -4.40 8.67 -2.17
CA PHE A 70 -4.04 9.87 -1.42
C PHE A 70 -5.32 10.52 -0.89
N CYS A 71 -5.51 10.57 0.42
CA CYS A 71 -6.68 11.13 1.09
C CYS A 71 -6.33 11.79 2.43
N GLU A 72 -5.12 12.34 2.51
CA GLU A 72 -4.52 12.89 3.73
C GLU A 72 -5.26 14.07 4.32
N THR A 73 -6.03 14.77 3.48
CA THR A 73 -6.80 15.96 3.88
C THR A 73 -8.29 15.65 4.06
N SER A 74 -8.70 14.42 3.75
CA SER A 74 -10.06 13.95 3.93
C SER A 74 -10.33 13.60 5.39
N ASP A 75 -11.59 13.70 5.81
CA ASP A 75 -11.99 13.27 7.15
C ASP A 75 -11.92 11.73 7.31
N VAL A 76 -11.98 11.27 8.57
CA VAL A 76 -11.89 9.84 8.93
C VAL A 76 -12.98 8.99 8.27
N ALA A 77 -14.18 9.54 8.07
CA ALA A 77 -15.28 8.80 7.45
C ALA A 77 -15.02 8.58 5.96
N VAL A 78 -14.50 9.58 5.26
CA VAL A 78 -14.06 9.48 3.87
C VAL A 78 -12.88 8.53 3.75
N GLN A 79 -11.85 8.66 4.59
CA GLN A 79 -10.70 7.74 4.58
C GLN A 79 -11.12 6.28 4.76
N LYS A 80 -12.05 6.02 5.69
CA LYS A 80 -12.62 4.69 5.90
C LYS A 80 -13.38 4.19 4.66
N ALA A 81 -14.21 5.03 4.04
CA ALA A 81 -14.95 4.66 2.84
C ALA A 81 -14.01 4.33 1.66
N ILE A 82 -12.89 5.03 1.54
CA ILE A 82 -11.85 4.76 0.52
C ILE A 82 -11.19 3.41 0.78
N LEU A 83 -10.82 3.11 2.03
CA LEU A 83 -10.27 1.81 2.42
C LEU A 83 -11.24 0.68 2.10
N GLU A 84 -12.52 0.83 2.47
CA GLU A 84 -13.58 -0.13 2.16
C GLU A 84 -13.77 -0.29 0.64
N ALA A 85 -13.67 0.79 -0.12
CA ALA A 85 -13.80 0.77 -1.57
C ALA A 85 -12.67 -0.02 -2.27
N MET A 86 -11.43 0.06 -1.76
CA MET A 86 -10.25 -0.64 -2.30
C MET A 86 -10.19 -2.12 -1.88
N THR A 87 -10.70 -2.45 -0.69
CA THR A 87 -10.61 -3.79 -0.07
C THR A 87 -11.03 -4.95 -0.97
N PRO A 88 -12.23 -4.97 -1.58
CA PRO A 88 -12.66 -6.14 -2.37
C PRO A 88 -11.79 -6.38 -3.61
N ILE A 89 -11.15 -5.34 -4.13
CA ILE A 89 -10.24 -5.45 -5.27
C ILE A 89 -8.92 -6.04 -4.77
N ALA A 90 -8.36 -5.51 -3.69
CA ALA A 90 -7.14 -6.03 -3.11
C ALA A 90 -7.26 -7.52 -2.71
N GLU A 91 -8.38 -7.91 -2.10
CA GLU A 91 -8.67 -9.30 -1.75
C GLU A 91 -8.68 -10.23 -2.97
N LYS A 92 -9.17 -9.76 -4.12
CA LYS A 92 -9.14 -10.52 -5.36
C LYS A 92 -7.69 -10.83 -5.78
N PHE A 93 -6.80 -9.85 -5.76
CA PHE A 93 -5.38 -10.06 -6.12
C PHE A 93 -4.66 -10.98 -5.12
N ILE A 94 -4.97 -10.86 -3.83
CA ILE A 94 -4.42 -11.75 -2.79
C ILE A 94 -4.92 -13.18 -3.01
N ALA A 95 -6.21 -13.36 -3.28
CA ALA A 95 -6.79 -14.66 -3.56
C ALA A 95 -6.21 -15.29 -4.85
N GLU A 96 -5.99 -14.50 -5.90
CA GLU A 96 -5.34 -14.93 -7.14
C GLU A 96 -3.91 -15.44 -6.88
N ALA A 97 -3.09 -14.71 -6.11
CA ALA A 97 -1.74 -15.12 -5.75
C ALA A 97 -1.74 -16.41 -4.91
N LYS A 98 -2.61 -16.47 -3.90
CA LYS A 98 -2.77 -17.68 -3.07
C LYS A 98 -3.17 -18.91 -3.90
N ALA A 99 -4.09 -18.74 -4.85
CA ALA A 99 -4.51 -19.82 -5.75
C ALA A 99 -3.37 -20.29 -6.68
N GLN A 100 -2.43 -19.41 -7.00
CA GLN A 100 -1.25 -19.68 -7.83
C GLN A 100 -0.03 -20.15 -7.02
N GLY A 101 -0.12 -20.14 -5.68
CA GLY A 101 1.02 -20.45 -4.81
C GLY A 101 2.10 -19.37 -4.82
N GLU A 102 1.74 -18.13 -5.16
CA GLU A 102 2.62 -16.97 -5.11
C GLU A 102 2.64 -16.37 -3.71
N ASP A 103 3.83 -15.95 -3.28
CA ASP A 103 4.04 -15.34 -1.96
C ASP A 103 3.43 -13.93 -1.83
N SER A 104 3.37 -13.20 -2.94
CA SER A 104 2.91 -11.80 -2.99
C SER A 104 1.93 -11.62 -4.15
N PRO A 105 0.89 -10.78 -4.00
CA PRO A 105 0.01 -10.43 -5.10
C PRO A 105 0.78 -9.64 -6.15
N ARG A 106 0.44 -9.82 -7.42
CA ARG A 106 0.97 -8.99 -8.53
C ARG A 106 0.60 -7.50 -8.42
N MET A 107 -0.40 -7.16 -7.60
CA MET A 107 -0.71 -5.77 -7.24
C MET A 107 -1.05 -5.64 -5.76
N ALA A 108 -0.50 -4.63 -5.10
CA ALA A 108 -0.76 -4.27 -3.72
C ALA A 108 -1.57 -2.96 -3.61
N PHE A 109 -2.13 -2.68 -2.45
CA PHE A 109 -3.02 -1.53 -2.22
C PHE A 109 -2.63 -0.81 -0.93
N LEU A 110 -2.45 0.51 -1.03
CA LEU A 110 -2.10 1.38 0.09
C LEU A 110 -3.00 2.62 0.12
N ILE A 111 -3.43 3.00 1.31
CA ILE A 111 -4.07 4.29 1.58
C ILE A 111 -3.07 5.25 2.24
N VAL A 112 -3.10 6.52 1.85
CA VAL A 112 -2.27 7.58 2.42
C VAL A 112 -3.18 8.55 3.16
N THR A 113 -3.13 8.51 4.49
CA THR A 113 -4.10 9.17 5.40
C THR A 113 -3.54 10.36 6.15
N GLU A 114 -2.23 10.60 6.10
CA GLU A 114 -1.57 11.71 6.80
C GLU A 114 -0.54 12.37 5.88
N SER A 115 -0.45 13.71 5.94
CA SER A 115 0.45 14.51 5.10
C SER A 115 1.92 14.52 5.58
N GLN A 116 2.25 13.74 6.60
CA GLN A 116 3.57 13.66 7.22
C GLN A 116 4.27 12.33 6.87
N GLY A 117 5.49 12.15 7.38
CA GLY A 117 6.24 10.91 7.21
C GLY A 117 6.65 10.65 5.75
N LEU A 118 6.22 9.53 5.19
CA LEU A 118 6.58 9.13 3.82
C LEU A 118 5.72 9.81 2.73
N ALA A 119 4.57 10.38 3.09
CA ALA A 119 3.63 10.94 2.11
C ALA A 119 4.23 12.09 1.28
N PRO A 120 4.98 13.07 1.85
CA PRO A 120 5.62 14.12 1.05
C PRO A 120 6.62 13.59 0.02
N ARG A 121 7.37 12.54 0.39
CA ARG A 121 8.34 11.91 -0.51
C ARG A 121 7.65 11.21 -1.67
N LEU A 122 6.61 10.42 -1.41
CA LEU A 122 5.85 9.74 -2.47
C LEU A 122 5.20 10.75 -3.42
N ARG A 123 4.58 11.81 -2.88
CA ARG A 123 4.05 12.91 -3.71
C ARG A 123 5.12 13.51 -4.63
N GLY A 124 6.28 13.84 -4.08
CA GLY A 124 7.38 14.43 -4.84
C GLY A 124 7.85 13.51 -5.97
N MET A 125 8.02 12.21 -5.69
CA MET A 125 8.44 11.23 -6.70
C MET A 125 7.43 11.09 -7.85
N MET A 126 6.13 11.27 -7.59
CA MET A 126 5.07 11.22 -8.61
C MET A 126 4.71 12.61 -9.17
N SER A 127 5.58 13.61 -8.99
CA SER A 127 5.37 14.99 -9.46
C SER A 127 4.05 15.63 -9.00
N MET A 128 3.53 15.20 -7.85
CA MET A 128 2.32 15.78 -7.26
C MET A 128 2.63 17.07 -6.52
N THR A 129 1.66 17.98 -6.48
CA THR A 129 1.74 19.20 -5.69
C THR A 129 1.97 18.87 -4.21
N ALA A 130 2.97 19.52 -3.61
CA ALA A 130 3.20 19.41 -2.17
C ALA A 130 2.01 20.03 -1.41
N LEU A 131 1.50 19.33 -0.41
CA LEU A 131 0.41 19.85 0.41
C LEU A 131 0.92 20.92 1.37
N ALA A 132 0.38 22.13 1.25
CA ALA A 132 0.60 23.15 2.26
C ALA A 132 -0.19 22.83 3.56
N PRO A 133 0.26 23.31 4.73
CA PRO A 133 -0.54 23.22 5.94
C PRO A 133 -1.91 23.86 5.74
N ALA A 134 -2.98 23.15 6.11
CA ALA A 134 -4.39 23.55 5.98
C ALA A 134 -4.98 23.60 4.55
N GLU A 135 -4.25 23.14 3.53
CA GLU A 135 -4.83 22.93 2.20
C GLU A 135 -5.67 21.66 2.19
N HIS A 136 -6.90 21.75 1.69
CA HIS A 136 -7.74 20.59 1.41
C HIS A 136 -7.64 20.26 -0.07
N VAL A 137 -7.34 19.00 -0.38
CA VAL A 137 -7.33 18.46 -1.73
C VAL A 137 -8.25 17.26 -1.81
N ASP A 138 -8.89 17.11 -2.96
CA ASP A 138 -9.69 15.93 -3.22
C ASP A 138 -8.82 14.67 -3.22
N PRO A 139 -9.39 13.50 -2.86
CA PRO A 139 -8.65 12.26 -2.93
C PRO A 139 -8.15 11.96 -4.34
N LYS A 140 -6.94 11.41 -4.46
CA LYS A 140 -6.31 11.10 -5.75
C LYS A 140 -5.80 9.66 -5.80
N LEU A 141 -6.17 8.94 -6.85
CA LEU A 141 -5.66 7.60 -7.12
C LEU A 141 -4.36 7.68 -7.93
N MET A 142 -3.38 6.86 -7.56
CA MET A 142 -2.11 6.70 -8.25
C MET A 142 -1.76 5.21 -8.35
N ILE A 143 -1.07 4.80 -9.41
CA ILE A 143 -0.37 3.51 -9.44
C ILE A 143 1.11 3.80 -9.51
N VAL A 144 1.87 3.14 -8.66
CA VAL A 144 3.34 3.13 -8.69
C VAL A 144 3.79 1.74 -9.06
N ASP A 145 4.63 1.67 -10.09
CA ASP A 145 5.19 0.44 -10.61
C ASP A 145 6.71 0.56 -10.64
N ILE A 146 7.30 0.51 -9.44
CA ILE A 146 8.76 0.53 -9.25
C ILE A 146 9.44 -0.64 -9.99
N PRO A 147 8.90 -1.87 -9.98
CA PRO A 147 9.45 -2.98 -10.75
C PRO A 147 9.54 -2.72 -12.27
N ASP A 148 8.65 -1.91 -12.84
CA ASP A 148 8.69 -1.48 -14.26
C ASP A 148 9.51 -0.19 -14.47
N ASP A 149 10.78 -0.22 -14.04
CA ASP A 149 11.74 0.88 -14.22
C ASP A 149 11.22 2.22 -13.66
N GLY A 150 10.54 2.17 -12.51
CA GLY A 150 10.05 3.36 -11.81
C GLY A 150 8.90 4.08 -12.52
N ALA A 151 7.95 3.35 -13.11
CA ALA A 151 6.77 3.93 -13.71
C ALA A 151 5.74 4.41 -12.65
N TYR A 152 4.97 5.43 -12.98
CA TYR A 152 3.72 5.74 -12.27
C TYR A 152 2.62 6.19 -13.23
N TYR A 153 1.38 6.11 -12.75
CA TYR A 153 0.18 6.41 -13.51
C TYR A 153 -0.76 7.24 -12.64
N GLU A 154 -1.37 8.25 -13.25
CA GLU A 154 -2.36 9.09 -12.59
C GLU A 154 -3.76 8.55 -12.82
N GLY A 155 -4.50 8.37 -11.74
CA GLY A 155 -5.90 8.03 -11.76
C GLY A 155 -6.79 9.26 -11.59
N MET A 156 -8.05 8.98 -11.26
CA MET A 156 -9.03 10.04 -11.01
C MET A 156 -8.72 10.84 -9.74
N GLU A 157 -9.20 12.08 -9.71
CA GLU A 157 -9.22 12.97 -8.55
C GLU A 157 -10.68 13.24 -8.15
N GLY A 158 -10.99 13.19 -6.86
CA GLY A 158 -12.35 13.29 -6.32
C GLY A 158 -12.81 12.04 -5.58
N THR A 159 -14.10 11.73 -5.67
CA THR A 159 -14.71 10.60 -4.94
C THR A 159 -14.19 9.24 -5.40
N VAL A 160 -13.48 8.55 -4.51
CA VAL A 160 -13.00 7.18 -4.74
C VAL A 160 -14.08 6.17 -4.35
N THR A 161 -14.40 5.26 -5.27
CA THR A 161 -15.38 4.18 -5.10
C THR A 161 -14.80 2.88 -5.63
N THR A 162 -15.38 1.73 -5.29
CA THR A 162 -14.92 0.44 -5.83
C THR A 162 -14.92 0.42 -7.36
N ALA A 163 -15.91 1.05 -7.99
CA ALA A 163 -15.98 1.11 -9.46
C ALA A 163 -14.84 1.95 -10.06
N THR A 164 -14.48 3.07 -9.44
CA THR A 164 -13.40 3.92 -9.96
C THR A 164 -12.03 3.31 -9.73
N VAL A 165 -11.81 2.64 -8.59
CA VAL A 165 -10.58 1.87 -8.34
C VAL A 165 -10.48 0.68 -9.30
N GLN A 166 -11.56 -0.08 -9.49
CA GLN A 166 -11.57 -1.24 -10.40
C GLN A 166 -11.26 -0.81 -11.83
N LYS A 167 -11.91 0.27 -12.32
CA LYS A 167 -11.64 0.80 -13.65
C LYS A 167 -10.17 1.21 -13.80
N PHE A 168 -9.60 1.89 -12.80
CA PHE A 168 -8.22 2.35 -12.86
C PHE A 168 -7.22 1.17 -12.92
N VAL A 169 -7.48 0.13 -12.13
CA VAL A 169 -6.73 -1.14 -12.20
C VAL A 169 -6.89 -1.80 -13.58
N ASP A 170 -8.10 -1.89 -14.10
CA ASP A 170 -8.36 -2.53 -15.41
C ASP A 170 -7.66 -1.78 -16.56
N ASP A 171 -7.70 -0.44 -16.54
CA ASP A 171 -7.01 0.41 -17.52
C ASP A 171 -5.48 0.20 -17.46
N TYR A 172 -4.91 0.11 -16.25
CA TYR A 172 -3.49 -0.20 -16.06
C TYR A 172 -3.14 -1.58 -16.65
N LEU A 173 -3.93 -2.61 -16.35
CA LEU A 173 -3.70 -3.97 -16.85
C LEU A 173 -3.89 -4.08 -18.36
N ALA A 174 -4.80 -3.30 -18.93
CA ALA A 174 -4.98 -3.17 -20.36
C ALA A 174 -3.89 -2.31 -21.04
N LYS A 175 -2.95 -1.74 -20.26
CA LYS A 175 -1.88 -0.83 -20.73
C LYS A 175 -2.42 0.39 -21.48
N THR A 176 -3.59 0.90 -21.06
CA THR A 176 -4.23 2.08 -21.67
C THR A 176 -3.90 3.38 -20.95
N LEU A 177 -3.34 3.30 -19.75
CA LEU A 177 -2.90 4.47 -18.99
C LEU A 177 -1.59 5.06 -19.53
N GLU A 178 -1.44 6.37 -19.40
CA GLU A 178 -0.22 7.08 -19.74
C GLU A 178 0.89 6.78 -18.72
N ARG A 179 1.98 6.14 -19.16
CA ARG A 179 3.17 5.89 -18.33
C ARG A 179 3.90 7.20 -18.07
N LYS A 180 4.14 7.51 -16.80
CA LYS A 180 5.02 8.59 -16.34
C LYS A 180 6.21 8.01 -15.58
N GLN A 181 7.27 8.80 -15.42
CA GLN A 181 8.53 8.37 -14.82
C GLN A 181 8.70 9.02 -13.45
N LEU A 182 8.94 8.20 -12.42
CA LEU A 182 9.28 8.72 -11.09
C LEU A 182 10.57 9.57 -11.16
N SER A 183 10.56 10.71 -10.47
CA SER A 183 11.69 11.64 -10.38
C SER A 183 12.46 11.54 -9.07
#